data_AF-L5NWS0-F1
#
_entry.id   AF-L5NWS0-F1
#
_cell.length_a   1.000
_cell.length_b   1.000
_cell.length_c   1.000
_cell.angle_alpha   90.00
_cell.angle_beta   90.00
_cell.angle_gamma   90.00
#
_symmetry.space_group_name_H-M   'P 1'
#
loop_
_entity.id
_entity.type
_entity.pdbx_description
1 polymer ?
#
loop_
_entity_poly.entity_id
_entity_poly.type
_entity_poly.pdbx_seq_one_letter_code
_entity_poly.pdbx_strand_id
1 'polypeptide(L)'
;DLFDWWADDEPNDEAAALFSDLADTARDHAEAVGAEPDGSKPNVYDVLAEFETTDGRLGGALARALVSLKTVEQMVGFFVGDADPMAANDFRTLKSDLNDQLDTLEAAVSDLVDDDAVAREAADAVVEAAYDEYVETLEGMGVKPKNVC
;
A
#
# COMPACT_ATOMS: atom_id res chain seq x y z
N ASP A 1 -10.90 6.74 7.18
CA ASP A 1 -9.67 6.45 6.43
C ASP A 1 -10.00 6.48 4.93
N LEU A 2 -9.03 6.46 4.01
CA LEU A 2 -9.25 6.30 2.56
C LEU A 2 -10.07 5.03 2.29
N PHE A 3 -9.68 3.90 2.89
CA PHE A 3 -10.37 2.63 2.69
C PHE A 3 -11.78 2.62 3.30
N ASP A 4 -12.02 3.31 4.42
CA ASP A 4 -13.39 3.53 4.92
C ASP A 4 -14.24 4.29 3.91
N TRP A 5 -13.67 5.36 3.34
CA TRP A 5 -14.40 6.15 2.35
C TRP A 5 -14.70 5.34 1.09
N TRP A 6 -13.74 4.55 0.60
CA TRP A 6 -13.99 3.62 -0.49
C TRP A 6 -15.07 2.60 -0.14
N ALA A 7 -15.03 1.98 1.03
CA ALA A 7 -16.05 1.02 1.45
C ALA A 7 -17.46 1.65 1.50
N ASP A 8 -17.58 2.89 1.97
CA ASP A 8 -18.86 3.61 2.04
C ASP A 8 -19.42 4.02 0.67
N ASP A 9 -18.54 4.30 -0.30
CA ASP A 9 -18.88 4.83 -1.63
C ASP A 9 -18.85 3.75 -2.74
N GLU A 10 -18.45 2.53 -2.42
CA GLU A 10 -18.28 1.45 -3.39
C GLU A 10 -19.63 0.82 -3.81
N PRO A 11 -19.99 0.83 -5.11
CA PRO A 11 -21.23 0.22 -5.58
C PRO A 11 -21.22 -1.31 -5.59
N ASN A 12 -20.04 -1.96 -5.61
CA ASN A 12 -19.92 -3.41 -5.55
C ASN A 12 -19.76 -3.90 -4.09
N ASP A 13 -20.75 -4.63 -3.57
CA ASP A 13 -20.79 -5.10 -2.18
C ASP A 13 -19.55 -5.93 -1.77
N GLU A 14 -18.98 -6.72 -2.70
CA GLU A 14 -17.80 -7.56 -2.43
C GLU A 14 -16.52 -6.71 -2.33
N ALA A 15 -16.35 -5.74 -3.25
CA ALA A 15 -15.25 -4.79 -3.17
C ALA A 15 -15.39 -3.87 -1.93
N ALA A 16 -16.61 -3.46 -1.58
CA ALA A 16 -16.88 -2.66 -0.39
C ALA A 16 -16.46 -3.38 0.89
N ALA A 17 -16.80 -4.67 1.02
CA ALA A 17 -16.38 -5.51 2.14
C ALA A 17 -14.87 -5.63 2.21
N LEU A 18 -14.21 -5.87 1.07
CA LEU A 18 -12.76 -5.93 0.99
C LEU A 18 -12.12 -4.62 1.48
N PHE A 19 -12.59 -3.46 1.02
CA PHE A 19 -12.05 -2.17 1.47
C PHE A 19 -12.27 -1.93 2.97
N SER A 20 -13.40 -2.37 3.54
CA SER A 20 -13.59 -2.33 4.99
C SER A 20 -12.53 -3.17 5.72
N ASP A 21 -12.25 -4.39 5.26
CA ASP A 21 -11.22 -5.26 5.85
C ASP A 21 -9.82 -4.64 5.70
N LEU A 22 -9.54 -3.96 4.59
CA LEU A 22 -8.29 -3.20 4.40
C LEU A 22 -8.16 -2.05 5.39
N ALA A 23 -9.26 -1.34 5.68
CA ALA A 23 -9.27 -0.25 6.66
C ALA A 23 -8.98 -0.78 8.07
N ASP A 24 -9.59 -1.91 8.46
CA ASP A 24 -9.34 -2.56 9.74
C ASP A 24 -7.87 -2.99 9.86
N THR A 25 -7.35 -3.69 8.85
CA THR A 25 -5.95 -4.12 8.79
C THR A 25 -4.99 -2.94 8.87
N ALA A 26 -5.28 -1.83 8.18
CA ALA A 26 -4.44 -0.64 8.19
C ALA A 26 -4.37 0.00 9.59
N ARG A 27 -5.47 -0.01 10.36
CA ARG A 27 -5.48 0.49 11.74
C ARG A 27 -4.69 -0.41 12.67
N ASP A 28 -4.84 -1.73 12.53
CA ASP A 28 -4.07 -2.71 13.30
C ASP A 28 -2.56 -2.57 13.05
N HIS A 29 -2.17 -2.41 11.78
CA HIS A 29 -0.76 -2.17 11.41
C HIS A 29 -0.23 -0.85 11.97
N ALA A 30 -1.02 0.23 11.88
CA ALA A 30 -0.66 1.53 12.43
C ALA A 30 -0.47 1.47 13.96
N GLU A 31 -1.35 0.78 14.69
CA GLU A 31 -1.21 0.55 16.12
C GLU A 31 0.04 -0.29 16.44
N ALA A 32 0.27 -1.37 15.68
CA ALA A 32 1.42 -2.26 15.89
C ALA A 32 2.77 -1.54 15.73
N VAL A 33 2.89 -0.61 14.78
CA VAL A 33 4.12 0.18 14.58
C VAL A 33 4.16 1.48 15.38
N GLY A 34 3.13 1.75 16.20
CA GLY A 34 3.04 2.97 17.00
C GLY A 34 2.98 4.25 16.17
N ALA A 35 2.29 4.22 15.03
CA ALA A 35 2.16 5.36 14.14
C ALA A 35 1.46 6.54 14.84
N GLU A 36 1.99 7.75 14.63
CA GLU A 36 1.36 8.97 15.14
C GLU A 36 0.14 9.35 14.29
N PRO A 37 -1.00 9.75 14.90
CA PRO A 37 -2.23 10.05 14.16
C PRO A 37 -2.11 11.19 13.14
N ASP A 38 -1.15 12.10 13.34
CA ASP A 38 -0.87 13.28 12.52
C ASP A 38 0.46 13.18 11.76
N GLY A 39 1.03 11.98 11.65
CA GLY A 39 2.20 11.72 10.83
C GLY A 39 1.96 12.03 9.35
N SER A 40 3.03 12.38 8.63
CA SER A 40 2.96 12.57 7.18
C SER A 40 2.53 11.27 6.51
N LYS A 41 1.51 11.33 5.67
CA LYS A 41 1.09 10.19 4.85
C LYS A 41 2.01 10.06 3.64
N PRO A 42 2.30 8.84 3.18
CA PRO A 42 2.96 8.61 1.90
C PRO A 42 2.17 9.24 0.73
N ASN A 43 2.88 9.74 -0.28
CA ASN A 43 2.30 10.43 -1.44
C ASN A 43 1.32 9.55 -2.23
N VAL A 44 1.48 8.23 -2.16
CA VAL A 44 0.54 7.28 -2.78
C VAL A 44 -0.90 7.47 -2.35
N TYR A 45 -1.16 7.99 -1.14
CA TYR A 45 -2.52 8.22 -0.65
C TYR A 45 -3.21 9.40 -1.32
N ASP A 46 -2.46 10.37 -1.85
CA ASP A 46 -3.03 11.45 -2.65
C ASP A 46 -3.50 10.91 -4.01
N VAL A 47 -2.70 10.05 -4.64
CA VAL A 47 -3.08 9.37 -5.90
C VAL A 47 -4.27 8.44 -5.71
N LEU A 48 -4.26 7.61 -4.66
CA LEU A 48 -5.37 6.69 -4.38
C LEU A 48 -6.68 7.46 -4.17
N ALA A 49 -6.65 8.64 -3.54
CA ALA A 49 -7.86 9.43 -3.31
C ALA A 49 -8.56 9.90 -4.61
N GLU A 50 -7.87 9.86 -5.76
CA GLU A 50 -8.42 10.23 -7.07
C GLU A 50 -9.22 9.10 -7.74
N PHE A 51 -9.13 7.86 -7.26
CA PHE A 51 -9.80 6.72 -7.88
C PHE A 51 -11.27 6.60 -7.43
N GLU A 52 -12.18 6.78 -8.40
CA GLU A 52 -13.63 6.75 -8.19
C GLU A 52 -14.30 5.44 -8.65
N THR A 53 -13.64 4.64 -9.51
CA THR A 53 -14.19 3.40 -10.05
C THR A 53 -13.71 2.18 -9.29
N THR A 54 -14.52 1.13 -9.22
CA THR A 54 -14.15 -0.17 -8.62
C THR A 54 -12.84 -0.70 -9.23
N ASP A 55 -12.70 -0.67 -10.56
CA ASP A 55 -11.50 -1.11 -11.27
C ASP A 55 -10.25 -0.34 -10.83
N GLY A 56 -10.34 0.99 -10.78
CA GLY A 56 -9.22 1.85 -10.38
C GLY A 56 -8.86 1.67 -8.90
N ARG A 57 -9.85 1.53 -8.03
CA ARG A 57 -9.65 1.30 -6.60
C ARG A 57 -8.98 -0.05 -6.33
N LEU A 58 -9.43 -1.14 -7.00
CA LEU A 58 -8.83 -2.47 -6.86
C LEU A 58 -7.40 -2.52 -7.40
N GLY A 59 -7.16 -1.95 -8.59
CA GLY A 59 -5.81 -1.83 -9.15
C GLY A 59 -4.86 -1.02 -8.27
N GLY A 60 -5.34 0.14 -7.78
CA GLY A 60 -4.60 0.99 -6.86
C GLY A 60 -4.31 0.31 -5.51
N ALA A 61 -5.28 -0.39 -4.93
CA ALA A 61 -5.11 -1.14 -3.68
C ALA A 61 -4.04 -2.23 -3.81
N LEU A 62 -4.07 -2.99 -4.92
CA LEU A 62 -3.08 -4.02 -5.21
C LEU A 62 -1.67 -3.42 -5.30
N ALA A 63 -1.50 -2.33 -6.05
CA ALA A 63 -0.21 -1.64 -6.14
C ALA A 63 0.27 -1.08 -4.80
N ARG A 64 -0.64 -0.49 -4.01
CA ARG A 64 -0.32 0.00 -2.66
C ARG A 64 0.17 -1.13 -1.76
N ALA A 65 -0.47 -2.30 -1.81
CA ALA A 65 -0.04 -3.47 -1.03
C ALA A 65 1.35 -3.96 -1.47
N LEU A 66 1.65 -3.99 -2.77
CA LEU A 66 2.97 -4.34 -3.30
C LEU A 66 4.07 -3.37 -2.86
N VAL A 67 3.82 -2.07 -2.97
CA VAL A 67 4.75 -1.02 -2.49
C VAL A 67 4.99 -1.18 -0.99
N SER A 68 3.91 -1.34 -0.22
CA SER A 68 3.99 -1.53 1.23
C SER A 68 4.82 -2.77 1.60
N LEU A 69 4.62 -3.89 0.89
CA LEU A 69 5.39 -5.11 1.08
C LEU A 69 6.88 -4.87 0.84
N LYS A 70 7.25 -4.13 -0.21
CA LYS A 70 8.67 -3.79 -0.48
C LYS A 70 9.27 -2.90 0.59
N THR A 71 8.54 -1.92 1.09
CA THR A 71 8.98 -1.09 2.23
C THR A 71 9.18 -1.94 3.48
N VAL A 72 8.23 -2.81 3.82
CA VAL A 72 8.33 -3.71 4.98
C VAL A 72 9.50 -4.68 4.85
N GLU A 73 9.78 -5.23 3.66
CA GLU A 73 10.95 -6.08 3.43
C GLU A 73 12.27 -5.34 3.70
N GLN A 74 12.36 -4.07 3.33
CA GLN A 74 13.52 -3.24 3.64
C GLN A 74 13.65 -2.99 5.15
N MET A 75 12.54 -2.72 5.85
CA MET A 75 12.52 -2.51 7.29
C MET A 75 12.96 -3.76 8.07
N VAL A 76 12.52 -4.96 7.66
CA VAL A 76 13.03 -6.22 8.25
C VAL A 76 14.55 -6.30 8.10
N GLY A 77 15.09 -6.00 6.92
CA GLY A 77 16.54 -5.99 6.68
C GLY A 77 17.29 -4.98 7.55
N PHE A 78 16.73 -3.77 7.69
CA PHE A 78 17.26 -2.72 8.54
C PHE A 78 17.37 -3.15 10.02
N PHE A 79 16.28 -3.60 10.63
CA PHE A 79 16.28 -3.98 12.06
C PHE A 79 17.07 -5.26 12.35
N VAL A 80 17.14 -6.19 11.38
CA VAL A 80 18.09 -7.32 11.47
C VAL A 80 19.54 -6.83 11.50
N GLY A 81 19.88 -5.85 10.65
CA GLY A 81 21.21 -5.24 10.61
C GLY A 81 21.55 -4.44 11.88
N ASP A 82 20.56 -3.80 12.48
CA ASP A 82 20.69 -3.00 13.71
C ASP A 82 20.69 -3.84 15.00
N ALA A 83 20.53 -5.17 14.87
CA ALA A 83 20.40 -6.11 15.99
C ALA A 83 19.20 -5.81 16.92
N ASP A 84 18.09 -5.36 16.34
CA ASP A 84 16.78 -5.24 17.00
C ASP A 84 15.85 -6.39 16.56
N PRO A 85 15.89 -7.55 17.24
CA PRO A 85 15.08 -8.70 16.87
C PRO A 85 13.59 -8.51 17.15
N MET A 86 13.21 -7.60 18.06
CA MET A 86 11.80 -7.36 18.39
C MET A 86 11.15 -6.58 17.26
N ALA A 87 11.71 -5.43 16.88
CA ALA A 87 11.23 -4.65 15.74
C ALA A 87 11.26 -5.47 14.44
N ALA A 88 12.33 -6.25 14.22
CA ALA A 88 12.41 -7.14 13.06
C ALA A 88 11.30 -8.21 13.04
N ASN A 89 10.81 -8.65 14.20
CA ASN A 89 9.70 -9.60 14.27
C ASN A 89 8.36 -8.92 14.00
N ASP A 90 8.15 -7.70 14.49
CA ASP A 90 6.93 -6.93 14.22
C ASP A 90 6.77 -6.70 12.71
N PHE A 91 7.83 -6.28 12.01
CA PHE A 91 7.79 -6.15 10.55
C PHE A 91 7.66 -7.49 9.80
N ARG A 92 8.06 -8.63 10.38
CA ARG A 92 7.78 -9.95 9.78
C ARG A 92 6.31 -10.32 9.88
N THR A 93 5.63 -9.94 10.95
CA THR A 93 4.17 -10.11 11.07
C THR A 93 3.48 -9.26 10.01
N LEU A 94 3.80 -7.96 9.93
CA LEU A 94 3.27 -7.07 8.88
C LEU A 94 3.52 -7.62 7.47
N LYS A 95 4.71 -8.20 7.24
CA LYS A 95 5.03 -8.86 5.97
C LYS A 95 4.06 -10.00 5.68
N SER A 96 3.79 -10.87 6.66
CA SER A 96 2.86 -12.00 6.49
C SER A 96 1.48 -11.51 6.11
N ASP A 97 0.95 -10.55 6.88
CA ASP A 97 -0.38 -9.98 6.65
C ASP A 97 -0.50 -9.35 5.26
N LEU A 98 0.55 -8.64 4.80
CA LEU A 98 0.59 -8.07 3.45
C LEU A 98 0.61 -9.13 2.35
N ASN A 99 1.19 -10.31 2.57
CA ASN A 99 1.11 -11.40 1.58
C ASN A 99 -0.30 -11.98 1.51
N ASP A 100 -0.95 -12.20 2.66
CA ASP A 100 -2.33 -12.67 2.71
C ASP A 100 -3.30 -11.64 2.08
N GLN A 101 -3.02 -10.35 2.28
CA GLN A 101 -3.74 -9.24 1.65
C GLN A 101 -3.54 -9.24 0.13
N LEU A 102 -2.33 -9.48 -0.36
CA LEU A 102 -2.05 -9.57 -1.81
C LEU A 102 -2.80 -10.72 -2.46
N ASP A 103 -2.79 -11.92 -1.86
CA ASP A 103 -3.54 -13.07 -2.38
C ASP A 103 -5.03 -12.74 -2.51
N THR A 104 -5.59 -12.02 -1.53
CA THR A 104 -6.99 -11.58 -1.54
C THR A 104 -7.26 -10.52 -2.62
N LEU A 105 -6.38 -9.52 -2.74
CA LEU A 105 -6.50 -8.46 -3.75
C LEU A 105 -6.32 -8.98 -5.17
N GLU A 106 -5.40 -9.94 -5.39
CA GLU A 106 -5.21 -10.59 -6.68
C GLU A 106 -6.47 -11.35 -7.11
N ALA A 107 -7.11 -12.07 -6.18
CA ALA A 107 -8.38 -12.73 -6.44
C ALA A 107 -9.48 -11.72 -6.78
N ALA A 108 -9.62 -10.65 -5.99
CA ALA A 108 -10.61 -9.60 -6.22
C ALA A 108 -10.40 -8.89 -7.56
N VAL A 109 -9.14 -8.58 -7.94
CA VAL A 109 -8.83 -8.03 -9.26
C VAL A 109 -9.24 -9.00 -10.36
N SER A 110 -8.95 -10.29 -10.22
CA SER A 110 -9.33 -11.30 -11.21
C SER A 110 -10.84 -11.46 -11.37
N ASP A 111 -11.61 -11.29 -10.29
CA ASP A 111 -13.03 -11.62 -10.24
C ASP A 111 -13.95 -10.41 -10.45
N LEU A 112 -13.51 -9.21 -10.06
CA LEU A 112 -14.36 -8.01 -9.98
C LEU A 112 -13.97 -6.90 -10.95
N VAL A 113 -12.75 -6.91 -11.51
CA VAL A 113 -12.34 -5.88 -12.49
C VAL A 113 -12.98 -6.16 -13.84
N ASP A 114 -13.69 -5.17 -14.36
CA ASP A 114 -14.30 -5.23 -15.70
C ASP A 114 -13.33 -4.70 -16.79
N ASP A 115 -12.56 -3.65 -16.47
CA ASP A 115 -11.55 -3.07 -17.36
C ASP A 115 -10.12 -3.18 -16.79
N ASP A 116 -9.39 -4.20 -17.23
CA ASP A 116 -7.98 -4.44 -16.89
C ASP A 116 -7.08 -3.22 -17.16
N ALA A 117 -7.40 -2.41 -18.17
CA ALA A 117 -6.57 -1.25 -18.52
C ALA A 117 -6.70 -0.15 -17.46
N VAL A 118 -7.91 0.07 -16.93
CA VAL A 118 -8.16 1.04 -15.86
C VAL A 118 -7.48 0.60 -14.56
N ALA A 119 -7.63 -0.67 -14.18
CA ALA A 119 -6.96 -1.21 -13.00
C ALA A 119 -5.43 -1.12 -13.11
N ARG A 120 -4.89 -1.41 -14.30
CA ARG A 120 -3.45 -1.31 -14.56
C ARG A 120 -2.94 0.13 -14.51
N GLU A 121 -3.65 1.07 -15.13
CA GLU A 121 -3.26 2.49 -15.11
C GLU A 121 -3.25 3.04 -13.68
N ALA A 122 -4.26 2.70 -12.88
CA ALA A 122 -4.30 3.05 -11.46
C ALA A 122 -3.13 2.43 -10.67
N ALA A 123 -2.82 1.15 -10.94
CA ALA A 123 -1.68 0.49 -10.32
C ALA A 123 -0.34 1.15 -10.68
N ASP A 124 -0.14 1.48 -11.95
CA ASP A 124 1.07 2.15 -12.43
C ASP A 124 1.22 3.54 -11.78
N ALA A 125 0.14 4.32 -11.66
CA ALA A 125 0.16 5.63 -11.01
C ALA A 125 0.56 5.56 -9.52
N VAL A 126 0.10 4.54 -8.80
CA VAL A 126 0.50 4.33 -7.40
C VAL A 126 1.98 3.97 -7.27
N VAL A 127 2.50 3.12 -8.18
CA VAL A 127 3.93 2.75 -8.19
C VAL A 127 4.79 3.97 -8.54
N GLU A 128 4.37 4.79 -9.50
CA GLU A 128 5.07 6.02 -9.88
C GLU A 128 5.15 7.00 -8.71
N ALA A 129 4.03 7.25 -8.02
CA ALA A 129 4.03 8.12 -6.84
C ALA A 129 4.95 7.63 -5.71
N ALA A 130 4.98 6.31 -5.47
CA ALA A 130 5.91 5.72 -4.49
C ALA A 130 7.37 5.89 -4.91
N TYR A 131 7.65 5.75 -6.21
CA TYR A 131 8.99 5.92 -6.76
C TYR A 131 9.46 7.38 -6.67
N ASP A 132 8.58 8.33 -7.01
CA ASP A 132 8.87 9.76 -6.93
C ASP A 132 9.19 10.17 -5.49
N GLU A 133 8.40 9.73 -4.51
CA GLU A 133 8.67 9.98 -3.08
C GLU A 133 10.04 9.40 -2.66
N TYR A 134 10.37 8.20 -3.13
CA TYR A 134 11.68 7.57 -2.88
C TYR A 134 12.83 8.39 -3.48
N VAL A 135 12.69 8.85 -4.73
CA VAL A 135 13.70 9.67 -5.39
C VAL A 135 13.87 11.01 -4.68
N GLU A 136 12.77 11.71 -4.38
CA GLU A 136 12.78 12.98 -3.66
C GLU A 136 13.47 12.86 -2.30
N THR A 137 13.17 11.78 -1.57
CA THR A 137 13.82 11.49 -0.28
C THR A 137 15.33 11.30 -0.43
N LEU A 138 15.77 10.52 -1.42
CA LEU A 138 17.19 10.32 -1.68
C LEU A 138 17.91 11.61 -2.10
N GLU A 139 17.30 12.39 -2.99
CA GLU A 139 17.87 13.67 -3.43
C GLU A 139 17.96 14.67 -2.27
N GLY A 140 16.97 14.69 -1.38
CA GLY A 140 16.99 15.47 -0.14
C GLY A 140 18.15 15.09 0.79
N MET A 141 18.59 13.83 0.76
CA MET A 141 19.77 13.34 1.48
C MET A 141 21.10 13.58 0.73
N GLY A 142 21.06 14.21 -0.45
CA GLY A 142 22.23 14.43 -1.31
C GLY A 142 22.68 13.19 -2.09
N VAL A 143 21.85 12.15 -2.13
CA VAL A 143 22.06 10.94 -2.93
C VAL A 143 21.43 11.15 -4.30
N LYS A 144 22.20 10.95 -5.38
CA LYS A 144 21.66 10.94 -6.73
C LYS A 144 21.37 9.50 -7.15
N PRO A 145 20.12 9.01 -7.06
CA PRO A 145 19.80 7.69 -7.55
C PRO A 145 20.16 7.60 -9.04
N LYS A 146 20.71 6.46 -9.47
CA LYS A 146 20.78 6.19 -10.90
C LYS A 146 19.37 5.85 -11.34
N ASN A 147 18.89 6.48 -12.41
CA ASN A 147 17.64 6.06 -13.05
C ASN A 147 17.75 4.56 -13.36
N VAL A 148 16.85 3.79 -12.76
CA VAL A 148 16.69 2.35 -12.97
C VAL A 148 15.26 2.12 -13.45
N CYS A 149 14.90 2.83 -14.51
CA CYS A 149 13.74 2.59 -15.36
C CYS A 149 14.21 2.77 -16.82
#